data_AF-A0A6M0C919-F1
#
_entry.id   AF-A0A6M0C919-F1
#
_cell.length_a   1.000
_cell.length_b   1.000
_cell.length_c   1.000
_cell.angle_alpha   90.00
_cell.angle_beta   90.00
_cell.angle_gamma   90.00
#
_symmetry.space_group_name_H-M   'P 1'
#
loop_
_entity.id
_entity.type
_entity.pdbx_description
1 polymer ?
#
loop_
_entity_poly.entity_id
_entity_poly.type
_entity_poly.pdbx_seq_one_letter_code
_entity_poly.pdbx_strand_id
1 'polypeptide(L)'
;MTFNGELELESLYKEGLKNLEAREFEAALEKFETLVERVPQHPDFLACKAIVLGHLKRYEECLNYFDRAIEFRPDDERMWLNRGIALGEWEMHEKAIASFKKVLEINPNSYEAWGSRGSSLVALGKNKEAIGCYDKAVEINPNYYKAWGNRGMALANLGRVKAALSSYDKALEIKQDDPEVWFNKGCVFLATEK
;
A
#
# COMPACT_ATOMS: atom_id res chain seq x y z
N MET A 1 7.55 38.57 7.78
CA MET A 1 6.38 37.69 7.84
C MET A 1 6.87 36.29 8.18
N THR A 2 6.51 35.66 9.29
CA THR A 2 6.62 36.03 10.71
C THR A 2 6.54 34.68 11.42
N PHE A 3 7.42 34.40 12.38
CA PHE A 3 7.50 33.17 13.19
C PHE A 3 6.13 32.56 13.58
N ASN A 4 5.11 33.40 13.82
CA ASN A 4 3.73 32.96 14.09
C ASN A 4 3.07 32.17 12.95
N GLY A 5 3.38 32.46 11.69
CA GLY A 5 2.83 31.74 10.54
C GLY A 5 3.39 30.34 10.37
N GLU A 6 4.67 30.13 10.70
CA GLU A 6 5.29 28.79 10.69
C GLU A 6 4.74 27.91 11.82
N LEU A 7 4.58 28.48 13.03
CA LEU A 7 3.96 27.79 14.16
C LEU A 7 2.52 27.36 13.87
N GLU A 8 1.76 28.21 13.16
CA GLU A 8 0.39 27.90 12.77
C GLU A 8 0.33 26.76 11.74
N LEU A 9 1.22 26.75 10.73
CA LEU A 9 1.33 25.65 9.77
C LEU A 9 1.71 24.33 10.46
N GLU A 10 2.66 24.38 11.41
CA GLU A 10 3.05 23.20 12.17
C GLU A 10 1.90 22.66 13.04
N SER A 11 1.12 23.55 13.67
CA SER A 11 -0.07 23.17 14.44
C SER A 11 -1.12 22.50 13.55
N LEU A 12 -1.45 23.11 12.42
CA LEU A 12 -2.40 22.55 11.44
C LEU A 12 -1.94 21.19 10.93
N TYR A 13 -0.63 21.03 10.68
CA TYR A 13 -0.07 19.77 10.22
C TYR A 13 -0.21 18.66 11.26
N LYS A 14 0.12 18.95 12.53
CA LYS A 14 -0.04 18.00 13.64
C LYS A 14 -1.51 17.63 13.87
N GLU A 15 -2.42 18.59 13.81
CA GLU A 15 -3.86 18.33 13.90
C GLU A 15 -4.36 17.46 12.75
N GLY A 16 -3.94 17.75 11.51
CA GLY A 16 -4.28 16.96 10.34
C GLY A 16 -3.81 15.50 10.46
N LEU A 17 -2.58 15.28 10.94
CA LEU A 17 -2.06 13.93 11.19
C LEU A 17 -2.84 13.21 12.29
N LYS A 18 -3.17 13.89 13.38
CA LYS A 18 -3.99 13.32 14.46
C LYS A 18 -5.37 12.90 13.97
N ASN A 19 -6.03 13.75 13.18
CA ASN A 19 -7.35 13.44 12.61
C ASN A 19 -7.25 12.25 11.63
N LEU A 20 -6.18 12.17 10.83
CA LEU A 20 -5.91 11.03 9.96
C LEU A 20 -5.74 9.72 10.75
N GLU A 21 -4.96 9.73 11.83
CA GLU A 21 -4.80 8.58 12.73
C GLU A 21 -6.13 8.18 13.40
N ALA A 22 -6.95 9.16 13.77
CA ALA A 22 -8.28 8.97 14.33
C ALA A 22 -9.34 8.52 13.29
N ARG A 23 -8.97 8.45 11.99
CA ARG A 23 -9.88 8.19 10.86
C ARG A 23 -10.98 9.24 10.68
N GLU A 24 -10.75 10.46 11.18
CA GLU A 24 -11.59 11.63 10.96
C GLU A 24 -11.19 12.30 9.64
N PHE A 25 -11.45 11.62 8.52
CA PHE A 25 -10.89 11.96 7.21
C PHE A 25 -11.33 13.34 6.72
N GLU A 26 -12.58 13.72 6.92
CA GLU A 26 -13.11 15.03 6.54
C GLU A 26 -12.44 16.16 7.33
N ALA A 27 -12.25 15.96 8.64
CA ALA A 27 -11.56 16.92 9.49
C ALA A 27 -10.06 17.01 9.14
N ALA A 28 -9.42 15.88 8.81
CA ALA A 28 -8.04 15.87 8.32
C ALA A 28 -7.93 16.60 6.96
N LEU A 29 -8.90 16.41 6.07
CA LEU A 29 -8.93 17.02 4.75
C LEU A 29 -8.95 18.55 4.85
N GLU A 30 -9.79 19.12 5.72
CA GLU A 30 -9.88 20.57 5.94
C GLU A 30 -8.52 21.18 6.33
N LYS A 31 -7.78 20.48 7.23
CA LYS A 31 -6.44 20.94 7.66
C LYS A 31 -5.43 20.87 6.52
N PHE A 32 -5.37 19.75 5.79
CA PHE A 32 -4.44 19.61 4.68
C PHE A 32 -4.81 20.50 3.47
N GLU A 33 -6.09 20.81 3.28
CA GLU A 33 -6.56 21.81 2.33
C GLU A 33 -5.99 23.19 2.63
N THR A 34 -6.16 23.65 3.87
CA THR A 34 -5.59 24.92 4.34
C THR A 34 -4.07 24.97 4.16
N LEU A 35 -3.37 23.87 4.48
CA LEU A 35 -1.92 23.78 4.32
C LEU A 35 -1.48 23.87 2.86
N VAL A 36 -2.18 23.19 1.94
CA VAL A 36 -1.89 23.22 0.50
C VAL A 36 -2.23 24.58 -0.11
N GLU A 37 -3.28 25.26 0.35
CA GLU A 37 -3.60 26.63 -0.10
C GLU A 37 -2.50 27.62 0.29
N ARG A 38 -1.95 27.49 1.50
CA ARG A 38 -0.88 28.36 2.00
C ARG A 38 0.49 28.03 1.40
N VAL A 39 0.78 26.74 1.20
CA VAL A 39 2.08 26.26 0.69
C VAL A 39 1.87 25.16 -0.37
N PRO A 40 1.48 25.54 -1.61
CA PRO A 40 1.03 24.58 -2.64
C PRO A 40 2.14 23.69 -3.22
N GLN A 41 3.39 23.96 -2.88
CA GLN A 41 4.58 23.23 -3.35
C GLN A 41 5.20 22.35 -2.26
N HIS A 42 4.59 22.25 -1.07
CA HIS A 42 5.13 21.41 0.00
C HIS A 42 4.75 19.94 -0.24
N PRO A 43 5.71 19.05 -0.59
CA PRO A 43 5.41 17.68 -0.99
C PRO A 43 4.68 16.88 0.10
N ASP A 44 5.03 17.07 1.38
CA ASP A 44 4.38 16.33 2.46
C ASP A 44 2.92 16.78 2.68
N PHE A 45 2.58 18.04 2.41
CA PHE A 45 1.19 18.52 2.56
C PHE A 45 0.33 17.99 1.41
N LEU A 46 0.87 18.00 0.20
CA LEU A 46 0.25 17.39 -0.98
C LEU A 46 0.02 15.89 -0.77
N ALA A 47 1.03 15.17 -0.27
CA ALA A 47 0.95 13.74 0.00
C ALA A 47 -0.06 13.42 1.11
N CYS A 48 -0.05 14.15 2.22
CA CYS A 48 -1.04 13.94 3.29
C CYS A 48 -2.47 14.20 2.80
N LYS A 49 -2.69 15.25 2.01
CA LYS A 49 -3.99 15.50 1.36
C LYS A 49 -4.39 14.34 0.44
N ALA A 50 -3.45 13.83 -0.37
CA ALA A 50 -3.68 12.70 -1.26
C ALA A 50 -4.10 11.43 -0.49
N ILE A 51 -3.40 11.11 0.61
CA ILE A 51 -3.72 9.96 1.46
C ILE A 51 -5.16 10.04 1.99
N VAL A 52 -5.56 11.22 2.51
CA VAL A 52 -6.92 11.44 3.00
C VAL A 52 -7.96 11.26 1.87
N LEU A 53 -7.70 11.82 0.68
CA LEU A 53 -8.57 11.66 -0.47
C LEU A 53 -8.70 10.19 -0.90
N GLY A 54 -7.62 9.40 -0.79
CA GLY A 54 -7.64 7.96 -1.00
C GLY A 54 -8.59 7.24 -0.05
N HIS A 55 -8.52 7.55 1.25
CA HIS A 55 -9.46 7.00 2.24
C HIS A 55 -10.92 7.38 1.97
N LEU A 56 -11.15 8.58 1.42
CA LEU A 56 -12.46 9.06 0.98
C LEU A 56 -12.89 8.51 -0.40
N LYS A 57 -12.09 7.62 -1.01
CA LYS A 57 -12.31 7.06 -2.35
C LYS A 57 -12.39 8.11 -3.47
N ARG A 58 -11.87 9.32 -3.23
CA ARG A 58 -11.71 10.40 -4.22
C ARG A 58 -10.43 10.18 -5.01
N TYR A 59 -10.37 9.05 -5.71
CA TYR A 59 -9.12 8.53 -6.27
C TYR A 59 -8.49 9.43 -7.33
N GLU A 60 -9.28 10.07 -8.20
CA GLU A 60 -8.76 10.99 -9.21
C GLU A 60 -7.99 12.16 -8.58
N GLU A 61 -8.59 12.80 -7.56
CA GLU A 61 -7.94 13.89 -6.83
C GLU A 61 -6.73 13.39 -6.05
N CYS A 62 -6.85 12.23 -5.39
CA CYS A 62 -5.74 11.56 -4.72
C CYS A 62 -4.52 11.41 -5.65
N LEU A 63 -4.71 10.88 -6.86
CA LEU A 63 -3.62 10.72 -7.82
C LEU A 63 -3.03 12.05 -8.26
N ASN A 64 -3.87 13.06 -8.53
CA ASN A 64 -3.41 14.39 -8.92
C ASN A 64 -2.49 15.01 -7.84
N TYR A 65 -2.84 14.87 -6.56
CA TYR A 65 -2.00 15.37 -5.47
C TYR A 65 -0.72 14.54 -5.28
N PHE A 66 -0.76 13.23 -5.48
CA PHE A 66 0.47 12.42 -5.49
C PHE A 66 1.40 12.77 -6.65
N ASP A 67 0.85 12.95 -7.86
CA ASP A 67 1.64 13.33 -9.05
C ASP A 67 2.35 14.68 -8.78
N ARG A 68 1.64 15.67 -8.23
CA ARG A 68 2.25 16.94 -7.79
C ARG A 68 3.30 16.76 -6.70
N ALA A 69 3.05 15.92 -5.69
CA ALA A 69 4.02 15.69 -4.62
C ALA A 69 5.33 15.09 -5.17
N ILE A 70 5.21 14.17 -6.13
CA ILE A 70 6.33 13.50 -6.80
C ILE A 70 7.12 14.48 -7.67
N GLU A 71 6.49 15.48 -8.30
CA GLU A 71 7.21 16.52 -9.04
C GLU A 71 8.22 17.28 -8.15
N PHE A 72 7.90 17.51 -6.87
CA PHE A 72 8.79 18.19 -5.93
C PHE A 72 9.78 17.25 -5.23
N ARG A 73 9.45 15.96 -5.10
CA ARG A 73 10.31 14.97 -4.44
C ARG A 73 10.25 13.61 -5.14
N PRO A 74 10.86 13.48 -6.33
CA PRO A 74 10.74 12.28 -7.17
C PRO A 74 11.45 11.05 -6.59
N ASP A 75 12.42 11.24 -5.70
CA ASP A 75 13.19 10.16 -5.09
C ASP A 75 12.62 9.71 -3.72
N ASP A 76 11.46 10.22 -3.31
CA ASP A 76 10.79 9.77 -2.08
C ASP A 76 9.93 8.54 -2.34
N GLU A 77 10.47 7.38 -1.96
CA GLU A 77 9.81 6.08 -2.11
C GLU A 77 8.42 6.01 -1.48
N ARG A 78 8.16 6.78 -0.39
CA ARG A 78 6.86 6.77 0.29
C ARG A 78 5.76 7.35 -0.60
N MET A 79 6.09 8.31 -1.45
CA MET A 79 5.11 8.93 -2.36
C MET A 79 4.72 7.98 -3.47
N TRP A 80 5.70 7.29 -4.06
CA TRP A 80 5.46 6.24 -5.05
C TRP A 80 4.72 5.04 -4.46
N LEU A 81 5.05 4.63 -3.23
CA LEU A 81 4.40 3.52 -2.56
C LEU A 81 2.91 3.83 -2.31
N ASN A 82 2.60 4.98 -1.71
CA ASN A 82 1.23 5.37 -1.41
C ASN A 82 0.40 5.63 -2.68
N ARG A 83 1.01 6.22 -3.71
CA ARG A 83 0.38 6.33 -5.04
C ARG A 83 0.06 4.95 -5.62
N GLY A 84 0.98 4.00 -5.52
CA GLY A 84 0.77 2.62 -5.95
C GLY A 84 -0.36 1.92 -5.21
N ILE A 85 -0.46 2.14 -3.89
CA ILE A 85 -1.55 1.60 -3.06
C ILE A 85 -2.89 2.19 -3.51
N ALA A 86 -3.00 3.51 -3.66
CA ALA A 86 -4.22 4.17 -4.11
C ALA A 86 -4.66 3.69 -5.51
N LEU A 87 -3.71 3.49 -6.43
CA LEU A 87 -3.99 2.91 -7.75
C LEU A 87 -4.52 1.48 -7.65
N GLY A 88 -3.97 0.67 -6.73
CA GLY A 88 -4.45 -0.69 -6.49
C GLY A 88 -5.86 -0.73 -5.91
N GLU A 89 -6.18 0.17 -4.97
CA GLU A 89 -7.53 0.31 -4.40
C GLU A 89 -8.55 0.83 -5.42
N TRP A 90 -8.09 1.57 -6.44
CA TRP A 90 -8.89 1.99 -7.58
C TRP A 90 -8.88 0.98 -8.75
N GLU A 91 -8.39 -0.24 -8.53
CA GLU A 91 -8.32 -1.31 -9.54
C GLU A 91 -7.46 -0.99 -10.79
N MET A 92 -6.65 0.06 -10.74
CA MET A 92 -5.71 0.45 -11.81
C MET A 92 -4.38 -0.30 -11.67
N HIS A 93 -4.43 -1.63 -11.69
CA HIS A 93 -3.32 -2.49 -11.29
C HIS A 93 -2.05 -2.34 -12.16
N GLU A 94 -2.16 -2.10 -13.46
CA GLU A 94 -0.98 -1.85 -14.31
C GLU A 94 -0.24 -0.57 -13.90
N LYS A 95 -0.99 0.50 -13.59
CA LYS A 95 -0.41 1.76 -13.10
C LYS A 95 0.17 1.58 -11.70
N ALA A 96 -0.50 0.81 -10.82
CA ALA A 96 0.01 0.48 -9.49
C ALA A 96 1.38 -0.23 -9.58
N ILE A 97 1.50 -1.23 -10.46
CA ILE A 97 2.76 -1.95 -10.73
C ILE A 97 3.87 -1.00 -11.18
N ALA A 98 3.56 0.01 -12.00
CA ALA A 98 4.54 1.02 -12.41
C ALA A 98 5.02 1.87 -11.24
N SER A 99 4.12 2.30 -10.34
CA SER A 99 4.48 3.03 -9.12
C SER A 99 5.34 2.17 -8.18
N PHE A 100 4.99 0.91 -7.95
CA PHE A 100 5.82 0.00 -7.14
C PHE A 100 7.17 -0.28 -7.80
N LYS A 101 7.25 -0.31 -9.13
CA LYS A 101 8.54 -0.40 -9.82
C LYS A 101 9.43 0.79 -9.47
N LYS A 102 8.88 2.01 -9.41
CA LYS A 102 9.63 3.20 -8.99
C LYS A 102 10.11 3.11 -7.56
N VAL A 103 9.29 2.61 -6.63
CA VAL A 103 9.75 2.31 -5.26
C VAL A 103 10.95 1.37 -5.28
N LEU A 104 10.88 0.29 -6.06
CA LEU A 104 11.96 -0.72 -6.13
C LEU A 104 13.21 -0.25 -6.88
N GLU A 105 13.10 0.76 -7.74
CA GLU A 105 14.24 1.46 -8.35
C GLU A 105 14.98 2.33 -7.33
N ILE A 106 14.25 2.96 -6.39
CA ILE A 106 14.80 3.80 -5.31
C ILE A 106 15.34 2.92 -4.16
N ASN A 107 14.54 1.96 -3.72
CA ASN A 107 14.82 1.05 -2.62
C ASN A 107 14.45 -0.40 -3.00
N PRO A 108 15.43 -1.18 -3.51
CA PRO A 108 15.23 -2.58 -3.90
C PRO A 108 14.81 -3.50 -2.74
N ASN A 109 15.02 -3.07 -1.49
CA ASN A 109 14.72 -3.82 -0.27
C ASN A 109 13.37 -3.42 0.36
N SER A 110 12.50 -2.69 -0.34
CA SER A 110 11.14 -2.45 0.15
C SER A 110 10.29 -3.72 0.02
N TYR A 111 10.14 -4.46 1.13
CA TYR A 111 9.31 -5.66 1.16
C TYR A 111 7.83 -5.34 0.95
N GLU A 112 7.37 -4.16 1.39
CA GLU A 112 6.02 -3.66 1.14
C GLU A 112 5.76 -3.47 -0.34
N ALA A 113 6.69 -2.83 -1.08
CA ALA A 113 6.53 -2.62 -2.52
C ALA A 113 6.53 -3.95 -3.29
N TRP A 114 7.39 -4.90 -2.92
CA TRP A 114 7.37 -6.25 -3.47
C TRP A 114 6.02 -6.94 -3.22
N GLY A 115 5.52 -6.89 -1.98
CA GLY A 115 4.22 -7.45 -1.62
C GLY A 115 3.07 -6.83 -2.41
N SER A 116 2.96 -5.50 -2.42
CA SER A 116 1.87 -4.78 -3.10
C SER A 116 1.93 -4.91 -4.62
N ARG A 117 3.13 -4.99 -5.21
CA ARG A 117 3.32 -5.35 -6.62
C ARG A 117 2.80 -6.75 -6.89
N GLY A 118 3.11 -7.71 -6.02
CA GLY A 118 2.57 -9.07 -6.08
C GLY A 118 1.05 -9.09 -6.06
N SER A 119 0.42 -8.32 -5.17
CA SER A 119 -1.05 -8.24 -5.06
C SER A 119 -1.68 -7.71 -6.35
N SER A 120 -1.11 -6.67 -6.94
CA SER A 120 -1.58 -6.13 -8.22
C SER A 120 -1.40 -7.14 -9.37
N LEU A 121 -0.32 -7.93 -9.36
CA LEU A 121 -0.10 -8.99 -10.35
C LEU A 121 -1.12 -10.14 -10.21
N VAL A 122 -1.50 -10.51 -8.99
CA VAL A 122 -2.58 -11.50 -8.75
C VAL A 122 -3.90 -10.99 -9.31
N ALA A 123 -4.26 -9.73 -9.07
CA ALA A 123 -5.49 -9.14 -9.59
C ALA A 123 -5.55 -9.17 -11.13
N LEU A 124 -4.39 -9.09 -11.80
CA LEU A 124 -4.25 -9.24 -13.25
C LEU A 124 -4.11 -10.70 -13.72
N GLY A 125 -4.28 -11.69 -12.84
CA GLY A 125 -4.14 -13.12 -13.15
C GLY A 125 -2.70 -13.61 -13.35
N LYS A 126 -1.69 -12.76 -13.13
CA LYS A 126 -0.26 -13.07 -13.32
C LYS A 126 0.34 -13.76 -12.10
N ASN A 127 -0.26 -14.88 -11.70
CA ASN A 127 0.08 -15.58 -10.45
C ASN A 127 1.56 -16.01 -10.37
N LYS A 128 2.19 -16.42 -11.48
CA LYS A 128 3.62 -16.82 -11.49
C LYS A 128 4.55 -15.66 -11.16
N GLU A 129 4.31 -14.49 -11.75
CA GLU A 129 5.10 -13.27 -11.49
C GLU A 129 4.85 -12.75 -10.07
N ALA A 130 3.60 -12.84 -9.59
CA ALA A 130 3.24 -12.48 -8.23
C ALA A 130 3.99 -13.31 -7.18
N ILE A 131 4.11 -14.62 -7.38
CA ILE A 131 4.87 -15.51 -6.48
C ILE A 131 6.31 -15.04 -6.34
N GLY A 132 6.98 -14.68 -7.45
CA GLY A 132 8.35 -14.16 -7.40
C GLY A 132 8.46 -12.85 -6.60
N CYS A 133 7.43 -11.99 -6.66
CA CYS A 133 7.38 -10.78 -5.84
C CYS A 133 7.19 -11.10 -4.36
N TYR A 134 6.29 -12.04 -4.02
CA TYR A 134 6.11 -12.45 -2.63
C TYR A 134 7.32 -13.18 -2.06
N ASP A 135 7.99 -14.03 -2.85
CA ASP A 135 9.25 -14.68 -2.48
C ASP A 135 10.30 -13.64 -2.08
N LYS A 136 10.45 -12.56 -2.87
CA LYS A 136 11.34 -11.44 -2.53
C LYS A 136 10.91 -10.70 -1.28
N ALA A 137 9.61 -10.43 -1.11
CA ALA A 137 9.10 -9.76 0.08
C ALA A 137 9.41 -10.55 1.37
N VAL A 138 9.23 -11.88 1.36
CA VAL A 138 9.50 -12.73 2.53
C VAL A 138 10.98 -13.05 2.72
N GLU A 139 11.80 -13.01 1.66
CA GLU A 139 13.26 -13.07 1.76
C GLU A 139 13.81 -11.84 2.51
N ILE A 140 13.28 -10.65 2.20
CA ILE A 140 13.67 -9.39 2.86
C ILE A 140 13.09 -9.32 4.28
N ASN A 141 11.80 -9.61 4.44
CA ASN A 141 11.12 -9.60 5.73
C ASN A 141 10.35 -10.92 5.95
N PRO A 142 10.98 -11.93 6.59
CA PRO A 142 10.34 -13.22 6.85
C PRO A 142 9.07 -13.13 7.71
N ASN A 143 8.90 -12.06 8.50
CA ASN A 143 7.75 -11.84 9.37
C ASN A 143 6.58 -11.13 8.67
N TYR A 144 6.70 -10.84 7.36
CA TYR A 144 5.62 -10.20 6.63
C TYR A 144 4.50 -11.19 6.25
N TYR A 145 3.65 -11.50 7.23
CA TYR A 145 2.61 -12.53 7.13
C TYR A 145 1.67 -12.35 5.91
N LYS A 146 1.37 -11.10 5.52
CA LYS A 146 0.53 -10.81 4.35
C LYS A 146 1.12 -11.34 3.05
N ALA A 147 2.44 -11.25 2.87
CA ALA A 147 3.10 -11.82 1.69
C ALA A 147 3.04 -13.35 1.69
N TRP A 148 3.20 -14.00 2.85
CA TRP A 148 3.01 -15.46 2.98
C TRP A 148 1.59 -15.89 2.61
N GLY A 149 0.56 -15.20 3.13
CA GLY A 149 -0.84 -15.47 2.82
C GLY A 149 -1.12 -15.29 1.32
N ASN A 150 -0.73 -14.16 0.75
CA ASN A 150 -0.97 -13.87 -0.66
C ASN A 150 -0.17 -14.78 -1.60
N ARG A 151 1.02 -15.21 -1.20
CA ARG A 151 1.79 -16.25 -1.89
C ARG A 151 1.05 -17.57 -1.90
N GLY A 152 0.46 -17.97 -0.77
CA GLY A 152 -0.38 -19.15 -0.66
C GLY A 152 -1.54 -19.10 -1.65
N MET A 153 -2.23 -17.97 -1.74
CA MET A 153 -3.33 -17.74 -2.68
C MET A 153 -2.85 -17.85 -4.14
N ALA A 154 -1.76 -17.18 -4.49
CA ALA A 154 -1.22 -17.25 -5.85
C ALA A 154 -0.77 -18.67 -6.24
N LEU A 155 -0.21 -19.44 -5.29
CA LEU A 155 0.14 -20.86 -5.49
C LEU A 155 -1.10 -21.73 -5.66
N ALA A 156 -2.15 -21.49 -4.88
CA ALA A 156 -3.43 -22.19 -4.98
C ALA A 156 -4.07 -21.97 -6.36
N ASN A 157 -4.06 -20.73 -6.85
CA ASN A 157 -4.55 -20.39 -8.20
C ASN A 157 -3.80 -21.13 -9.32
N LEU A 158 -2.57 -21.58 -9.07
CA LEU A 158 -1.78 -22.41 -10.00
C LEU A 158 -1.88 -23.92 -9.74
N GLY A 159 -2.75 -24.35 -8.82
CA GLY A 159 -2.91 -25.76 -8.42
C GLY A 159 -1.74 -26.31 -7.60
N ARG A 160 -0.83 -25.45 -7.10
CA ARG A 160 0.34 -25.86 -6.30
C ARG A 160 -0.02 -26.02 -4.82
N VAL A 161 -0.96 -26.92 -4.55
CA VAL A 161 -1.61 -27.13 -3.24
C VAL A 161 -0.62 -27.23 -2.09
N LYS A 162 0.36 -28.14 -2.15
CA LYS A 162 1.29 -28.38 -1.03
C LYS A 162 2.07 -27.12 -0.65
N ALA A 163 2.53 -26.38 -1.65
CA ALA A 163 3.26 -25.13 -1.44
C ALA A 163 2.34 -24.01 -0.94
N ALA A 164 1.08 -23.99 -1.39
CA ALA A 164 0.08 -23.05 -0.91
C ALA A 164 -0.20 -23.25 0.59
N LEU A 165 -0.48 -24.48 1.01
CA LEU A 165 -0.71 -24.83 2.42
C LEU A 165 0.48 -24.45 3.30
N SER A 166 1.71 -24.78 2.88
CA SER A 166 2.91 -24.39 3.60
C SER A 166 3.08 -22.87 3.73
N SER A 167 2.65 -22.09 2.73
CA SER A 167 2.70 -20.63 2.81
C SER A 167 1.65 -20.08 3.77
N TYR A 168 0.45 -20.65 3.79
CA TYR A 168 -0.57 -20.31 4.78
C TYR A 168 -0.16 -20.69 6.19
N ASP A 169 0.48 -21.84 6.38
CA ASP A 169 1.04 -22.24 7.68
C ASP A 169 2.03 -21.19 8.19
N LYS A 170 2.95 -20.71 7.33
CA LYS A 170 3.87 -19.64 7.69
C LYS A 170 3.19 -18.33 8.03
N ALA A 171 2.16 -17.93 7.28
CA ALA A 171 1.37 -16.75 7.62
C ALA A 171 0.71 -16.89 9.00
N LEU A 172 0.14 -18.07 9.30
CA LEU A 172 -0.57 -18.36 10.55
C LEU A 172 0.37 -18.57 11.75
N GLU A 173 1.60 -19.05 11.53
CA GLU A 173 2.64 -19.08 12.57
C GLU A 173 2.95 -17.65 13.08
N ILE A 174 2.96 -16.66 12.19
CA ILE A 174 3.23 -15.26 12.51
C ILE A 174 2.00 -14.55 13.05
N LYS A 175 0.84 -14.75 12.42
CA LYS A 175 -0.45 -14.17 12.83
C LYS A 175 -1.53 -15.24 12.85
N GLN A 176 -1.77 -15.79 14.03
CA GLN A 176 -2.64 -16.96 14.24
C GLN A 176 -4.13 -16.67 13.99
N ASP A 177 -4.55 -15.42 14.15
CA ASP A 177 -5.95 -14.99 14.16
C ASP A 177 -6.39 -14.28 12.86
N ASP A 178 -5.75 -14.60 11.73
CA ASP A 178 -6.12 -14.00 10.45
C ASP A 178 -7.24 -14.81 9.73
N PRO A 179 -8.49 -14.29 9.68
CA PRO A 179 -9.62 -15.08 9.18
C PRO A 179 -9.53 -15.35 7.67
N GLU A 180 -8.94 -14.42 6.91
CA GLU A 180 -8.78 -14.56 5.46
C GLU A 180 -7.81 -15.70 5.12
N VAL A 181 -6.70 -15.79 5.86
CA VAL A 181 -5.72 -16.87 5.67
C VAL A 181 -6.34 -18.23 6.02
N TRP A 182 -7.09 -18.32 7.13
CA TRP A 182 -7.80 -19.55 7.50
C TRP A 182 -8.83 -19.98 6.44
N PHE A 183 -9.64 -19.03 5.96
CA PHE A 183 -10.62 -19.28 4.91
C PHE A 183 -9.96 -19.81 3.64
N ASN A 184 -8.92 -19.11 3.15
CA ASN A 184 -8.19 -19.48 1.95
C ASN A 184 -7.52 -20.86 2.08
N LYS A 185 -6.96 -21.17 3.25
CA LYS A 185 -6.39 -22.50 3.55
C LYS A 185 -7.46 -23.59 3.53
N GLY A 186 -8.63 -23.34 4.12
CA GLY A 186 -9.77 -24.27 4.13
C GLY A 186 -10.29 -24.57 2.72
N CYS A 187 -10.43 -23.54 1.87
CA CYS A 187 -10.81 -23.72 0.46
C CYS A 187 -9.84 -24.62 -0.29
N VAL A 188 -8.53 -24.49 -0.05
CA VAL A 188 -7.52 -25.35 -0.67
C VAL A 188 -7.63 -26.80 -0.21
N PHE A 189 -7.86 -27.05 1.08
CA PHE A 189 -8.07 -28.42 1.58
C PHE A 189 -9.29 -29.09 0.94
N LEU A 190 -10.44 -28.41 0.91
CA LEU A 190 -11.67 -28.95 0.31
C LEU A 190 -11.52 -29.26 -1.19
N ALA A 191 -10.71 -28.49 -1.89
CA ALA A 191 -10.41 -28.73 -3.31
C ALA A 191 -9.55 -29.98 -3.54
N THR A 192 -8.89 -30.51 -2.51
CA THR A 192 -7.95 -31.63 -2.59
C THR A 192 -8.49 -32.95 -2.08
N GLU A 193 -9.63 -32.94 -1.40
CA GLU A 193 -10.33 -34.14 -0.90
C GLU A 193 -11.36 -34.70 -1.90
N LYS A 194 -11.35 -34.23 -3.15
CA LYS A 194 -12.18 -34.75 -4.26
C LYS A 194 -11.36 -35.65 -5.19
#